data_AF-A0A3D4TGP0-F1
#
_entry.id   AF-A0A3D4TGP0-F1
#
_cell.length_a   1.000
_cell.length_b   1.000
_cell.length_c   1.000
_cell.angle_alpha   90.00
_cell.angle_beta   90.00
_cell.angle_gamma   90.00
#
_symmetry.space_group_name_H-M   'P 1'
#
loop_
_entity.id
_entity.type
_entity.pdbx_description
1 polymer ?
#
loop_
_entity_poly.entity_id
_entity_poly.type
_entity_poly.pdbx_seq_one_letter_code
_entity_poly.pdbx_strand_id
1 'polypeptide(L)'
;MISPAGMARRAIVVTFCSALCACGLVMDSSFDTQQQAIDADMVNKGWIPDWVPHEATDLREVHDLDSNTSALAFAKPTAIPLQLPADCQATTFNNSDPVAFNRYWWPGNATLSASYRVFRCAPESGKSVFVAVNRTGDRVLFWRTYAR
;
A
#
# COMPACT_ATOMS: atom_id res chain seq x y z
N MET A 1 5.64 72.87 18.31
CA MET A 1 5.97 72.89 16.86
C MET A 1 7.04 71.85 16.59
N ILE A 2 6.97 71.17 15.44
CA ILE A 2 7.89 70.13 14.88
C ILE A 2 7.58 68.66 15.29
N SER A 3 6.62 68.02 14.58
CA SER A 3 6.79 66.97 13.53
C SER A 3 7.87 65.87 13.63
N PRO A 4 7.82 64.77 12.82
CA PRO A 4 7.48 63.41 13.24
C PRO A 4 8.63 62.38 13.04
N ALA A 5 8.53 61.22 13.66
CA ALA A 5 9.27 60.02 13.26
C ALA A 5 8.44 58.82 13.76
N GLY A 6 8.02 57.85 12.96
CA GLY A 6 8.62 57.26 11.77
C GLY A 6 8.27 55.79 11.91
N MET A 7 7.39 55.31 11.04
CA MET A 7 6.96 53.91 10.97
C MET A 7 8.19 53.01 10.84
N ALA A 8 8.46 52.16 11.82
CA ALA A 8 9.39 51.04 11.67
C ALA A 8 8.66 49.74 11.99
N ARG A 9 7.86 49.28 11.01
CA ARG A 9 7.32 47.92 10.98
C ARG A 9 8.52 46.98 10.94
N ARG A 10 8.84 46.34 12.07
CA ARG A 10 9.84 45.28 12.14
C ARG A 10 9.31 44.08 11.36
N ALA A 11 9.73 43.94 10.11
CA ALA A 11 9.48 42.74 9.33
C ALA A 11 10.33 41.61 9.93
N ILE A 12 9.68 40.69 10.65
CA ILE A 12 10.28 39.43 11.05
C ILE A 12 10.43 38.62 9.76
N VAL A 13 11.64 38.57 9.22
CA VAL A 13 11.97 37.64 8.14
C VAL A 13 12.21 36.28 8.80
N VAL A 14 11.13 35.49 8.92
CA VAL A 14 11.24 34.06 9.24
C VAL A 14 11.72 33.38 7.96
N THR A 15 13.03 33.20 7.82
CA THR A 15 13.59 32.37 6.76
C THR A 15 13.21 30.92 7.03
N PHE A 16 12.12 30.49 6.39
CA PHE A 16 11.67 29.10 6.39
C PHE A 16 12.58 28.32 5.43
N CYS A 17 13.68 27.77 5.96
CA CYS A 17 14.54 26.83 5.24
C CYS A 17 13.81 25.50 5.08
N SER A 18 12.95 25.40 4.06
CA SER A 18 12.41 24.12 3.60
C SER A 18 13.51 23.34 2.89
N ALA A 19 14.22 22.48 3.62
CA ALA A 19 15.03 21.43 3.00
C ALA A 19 14.08 20.44 2.34
N LEU A 20 13.80 20.63 1.04
CA LEU A 20 13.06 19.68 0.21
C LEU A 20 13.96 18.48 -0.06
N CYS A 21 14.03 17.54 0.89
CA CYS A 21 14.47 16.18 0.56
C CYS A 21 13.37 15.55 -0.31
N ALA A 22 13.55 15.60 -1.63
CA ALA A 22 12.80 14.77 -2.58
C ALA A 22 13.24 13.31 -2.42
N CYS A 23 12.92 12.70 -1.28
CA CYS A 23 12.80 11.25 -1.20
C CYS A 23 11.43 10.90 -1.77
N GLY A 24 11.38 9.97 -2.73
CA GLY A 24 10.13 9.52 -3.34
C GLY A 24 9.08 9.21 -2.26
N LEU A 25 7.85 9.62 -2.51
CA LEU A 25 6.82 9.67 -1.48
C LEU A 25 6.22 8.27 -1.30
N VAL A 26 6.94 7.44 -0.56
CA VAL A 26 6.48 6.11 -0.12
C VAL A 26 5.67 6.29 1.17
N MET A 27 4.41 5.86 1.13
CA MET A 27 3.48 5.92 2.26
C MET A 27 3.23 4.53 2.82
N ASP A 28 3.29 4.40 4.14
CA ASP A 28 2.90 3.19 4.86
C ASP A 28 1.59 3.47 5.62
N SER A 29 0.63 2.56 5.52
CA SER A 29 -0.67 2.65 6.19
C SER A 29 -0.99 1.35 6.94
N SER A 30 -1.65 1.45 8.08
CA SER A 30 -2.09 0.27 8.83
C SER A 30 -3.46 0.50 9.45
N PHE A 31 -4.29 -0.55 9.42
CA PHE A 31 -5.64 -0.53 9.94
C PHE A 31 -5.93 -1.84 10.68
N ASP A 32 -6.60 -1.75 11.82
CA ASP A 32 -7.01 -2.94 12.56
C ASP A 32 -8.13 -3.68 11.83
N THR A 33 -8.98 -2.97 11.09
CA THR A 33 -10.12 -3.51 10.35
C THR A 33 -10.28 -2.89 8.96
N GLN A 34 -10.94 -3.62 8.05
CA GLN A 34 -11.31 -3.09 6.73
C GLN A 34 -12.21 -1.86 6.83
N GLN A 35 -13.07 -1.76 7.85
CA GLN A 35 -13.90 -0.58 8.05
C GLN A 35 -13.07 0.69 8.27
N GLN A 36 -12.00 0.63 9.07
CA GLN A 36 -11.12 1.77 9.26
C GLN A 36 -10.41 2.19 7.96
N ALA A 37 -10.05 1.23 7.11
CA ALA A 37 -9.48 1.50 5.79
C ALA A 37 -10.49 2.19 4.86
N ILE A 38 -11.77 1.79 4.91
CA ILE A 38 -12.87 2.43 4.18
C ILE A 38 -13.08 3.86 4.68
N ASP A 39 -13.15 4.05 6.00
CA ASP A 39 -13.35 5.37 6.62
C ASP A 39 -12.19 6.34 6.33
N ALA A 40 -10.97 5.80 6.12
CA ALA A 40 -9.78 6.54 5.68
C ALA A 40 -9.71 6.76 4.16
N ASP A 41 -10.76 6.39 3.42
CA ASP A 41 -10.91 6.55 1.97
C ASP A 41 -9.87 5.75 1.14
N MET A 42 -9.25 4.72 1.73
CA MET A 42 -8.17 3.95 1.08
C MET A 42 -8.67 3.05 -0.04
N VAL A 43 -9.93 2.60 0.07
CA VAL A 43 -10.58 1.77 -0.95
C VAL A 43 -10.99 2.61 -2.16
N ASN A 44 -11.62 3.76 -1.93
CA ASN A 44 -12.03 4.69 -2.98
C ASN A 44 -10.84 5.28 -3.74
N LYS A 45 -9.70 5.52 -3.06
CA LYS A 45 -8.42 5.88 -3.70
C LYS A 45 -7.80 4.74 -4.52
N GLY A 46 -8.31 3.52 -4.40
CA GLY A 46 -7.80 2.33 -5.09
C GLY A 46 -6.52 1.73 -4.48
N TRP A 47 -6.05 2.22 -3.32
CA TRP A 47 -4.84 1.71 -2.67
C TRP A 47 -5.10 0.33 -2.08
N ILE A 48 -6.22 0.18 -1.36
CA ILE A 48 -6.74 -1.12 -0.90
C ILE A 48 -7.85 -1.57 -1.87
N PRO A 49 -7.78 -2.79 -2.43
CA PRO A 49 -8.82 -3.27 -3.33
C PRO A 49 -10.19 -3.45 -2.66
N ASP A 50 -11.26 -3.24 -3.42
CA ASP A 50 -12.65 -3.36 -2.97
C ASP A 50 -13.09 -4.81 -2.68
N TRP A 51 -12.41 -5.80 -3.25
CA TRP A 51 -12.62 -7.22 -2.98
C TRP A 51 -12.07 -7.68 -1.63
N VAL A 52 -11.33 -6.84 -0.90
CA VAL A 52 -10.90 -7.14 0.47
C VAL A 52 -12.14 -7.28 1.36
N PRO A 53 -12.35 -8.44 2.02
CA PRO A 53 -13.59 -8.71 2.73
C PRO A 53 -13.76 -7.77 3.93
N HIS A 54 -15.01 -7.49 4.30
CA HIS A 54 -15.34 -6.61 5.43
C HIS A 54 -14.76 -7.12 6.75
N GLU A 55 -14.67 -8.44 6.92
CA GLU A 55 -14.11 -9.11 8.09
C GLU A 55 -12.56 -9.12 8.11
N ALA A 56 -11.89 -8.50 7.14
CA ALA A 56 -10.43 -8.42 7.14
C ALA A 56 -9.92 -7.57 8.31
N THR A 57 -8.80 -8.01 8.87
CA THR A 57 -8.12 -7.39 10.02
C THR A 57 -6.61 -7.32 9.80
N ASP A 58 -5.91 -6.52 10.60
CA ASP A 58 -4.44 -6.35 10.52
C ASP A 58 -3.98 -6.03 9.09
N LEU A 59 -4.60 -5.00 8.50
CA LEU A 59 -4.24 -4.50 7.17
C LEU A 59 -2.96 -3.70 7.29
N ARG A 60 -1.98 -4.02 6.44
CA ARG A 60 -0.71 -3.30 6.33
C ARG A 60 -0.45 -3.04 4.86
N GLU A 61 -0.40 -1.77 4.50
CA GLU A 61 -0.26 -1.31 3.12
C GLU A 61 0.97 -0.42 3.01
N VAL A 62 1.67 -0.54 1.88
CA VAL A 62 2.69 0.40 1.45
C VAL A 62 2.44 0.77 0.00
N HIS A 63 2.56 2.06 -0.30
CA HIS A 63 2.34 2.63 -1.61
C HIS A 63 3.49 3.56 -1.99
N ASP A 64 4.04 3.42 -3.19
CA ASP A 64 4.93 4.42 -3.78
C ASP A 64 4.13 5.32 -4.71
N LEU A 65 4.00 6.61 -4.35
CA LEU A 65 3.18 7.55 -5.12
C LEU A 65 3.80 7.96 -6.46
N ASP A 66 5.10 7.78 -6.65
CA ASP A 66 5.77 8.08 -7.92
C ASP A 66 5.56 6.93 -8.90
N SER A 67 5.83 5.69 -8.48
CA SER A 67 5.71 4.51 -9.36
C SER A 67 4.32 3.87 -9.38
N ASN A 68 3.45 4.21 -8.42
CA ASN A 68 2.19 3.54 -8.16
C ASN A 68 2.33 2.02 -7.95
N THR A 69 3.50 1.55 -7.49
CA THR A 69 3.67 0.19 -6.99
C THR A 69 3.16 0.13 -5.55
N SER A 70 2.59 -1.01 -5.15
CA SER A 70 2.02 -1.16 -3.82
C SER A 70 2.09 -2.58 -3.31
N ALA A 71 2.01 -2.75 -2.00
CA ALA A 71 1.86 -4.05 -1.35
C ALA A 71 0.90 -3.94 -0.17
N LEU A 72 0.04 -4.95 -0.02
CA LEU A 72 -0.94 -5.08 1.04
C LEU A 72 -0.83 -6.48 1.64
N ALA A 73 -0.89 -6.57 2.95
CA ALA A 73 -1.11 -7.82 3.66
C ALA A 73 -2.25 -7.66 4.66
N PHE A 74 -3.09 -8.68 4.80
CA PHE A 74 -4.18 -8.69 5.77
C PHE A 74 -4.51 -10.10 6.24
N ALA A 75 -5.10 -10.20 7.43
CA ALA A 75 -5.69 -11.41 7.94
C ALA A 75 -7.20 -11.44 7.68
N LYS A 76 -7.78 -12.63 7.56
CA LYS A 76 -9.24 -12.83 7.53
C LYS A 76 -9.63 -14.13 8.22
N PRO A 77 -10.88 -14.28 8.68
CA PRO A 77 -11.36 -15.57 9.15
C PRO A 77 -11.28 -16.63 8.04
N THR A 78 -10.89 -17.86 8.37
CA THR A 78 -10.79 -18.96 7.40
C THR A 78 -12.15 -19.36 6.83
N ALA A 79 -13.22 -19.19 7.60
CA ALA A 79 -14.59 -19.44 7.18
C ALA A 79 -15.11 -18.46 6.11
N ILE A 80 -14.51 -17.28 5.99
CA ILE A 80 -14.89 -16.29 4.98
C ILE A 80 -14.13 -16.60 3.67
N PRO A 81 -14.81 -16.95 2.57
CA PRO A 81 -14.15 -17.21 1.30
C PRO A 81 -13.56 -15.91 0.74
N LEU A 82 -12.37 -15.99 0.15
CA LEU A 82 -11.80 -14.87 -0.58
C LEU A 82 -12.38 -14.85 -2.00
N GLN A 83 -13.13 -13.80 -2.34
CA GLN A 83 -13.66 -13.60 -3.68
C GLN A 83 -12.66 -12.78 -4.49
N LEU A 84 -11.76 -13.46 -5.21
CA LEU A 84 -10.84 -12.79 -6.11
C LEU A 84 -11.56 -12.28 -7.36
N PRO A 85 -11.05 -11.21 -8.00
CA PRO A 85 -11.45 -10.83 -9.35
C PRO A 85 -11.43 -12.02 -10.32
N ALA A 86 -12.39 -12.09 -11.24
CA ALA A 86 -12.60 -13.24 -12.13
C ALA A 86 -11.43 -13.51 -13.09
N ASP A 87 -10.64 -12.48 -13.35
CA ASP A 87 -9.42 -12.47 -14.16
C ASP A 87 -8.19 -13.00 -13.41
N CYS A 88 -8.28 -13.27 -12.10
CA CYS A 88 -7.19 -13.86 -11.34
C CYS A 88 -7.06 -15.37 -11.62
N GLN A 89 -5.89 -15.77 -12.10
CA GLN A 89 -5.54 -17.16 -12.43
C GLN A 89 -4.43 -17.67 -11.53
N ALA A 90 -4.49 -18.95 -11.12
CA ALA A 90 -3.44 -19.56 -10.32
C ALA A 90 -2.10 -19.55 -11.07
N THR A 91 -1.02 -19.22 -10.35
CA THR A 91 0.35 -19.20 -10.87
C THR A 91 1.32 -19.74 -9.81
N THR A 92 2.62 -19.73 -10.13
CA THR A 92 3.68 -20.08 -9.19
C THR A 92 4.40 -18.81 -8.71
N PHE A 93 5.06 -18.90 -7.54
CA PHE A 93 5.91 -17.83 -7.04
C PHE A 93 7.00 -17.44 -8.05
N ASN A 94 7.63 -18.41 -8.72
CA ASN A 94 8.70 -18.15 -9.69
C ASN A 94 8.19 -17.46 -10.97
N ASN A 95 6.88 -17.48 -11.22
CA ASN A 95 6.23 -16.77 -12.32
C ASN A 95 5.56 -15.47 -11.86
N SER A 96 5.94 -14.97 -10.67
CA SER A 96 5.48 -13.68 -10.14
C SER A 96 6.62 -12.68 -10.11
N ASP A 97 6.30 -11.43 -10.39
CA ASP A 97 7.26 -10.34 -10.27
C ASP A 97 7.43 -10.00 -8.77
N PRO A 98 8.65 -9.72 -8.30
CA PRO A 98 8.89 -9.48 -6.88
C PRO A 98 8.20 -8.19 -6.42
N VAL A 99 7.76 -8.20 -5.17
CA VAL A 99 7.29 -6.99 -4.49
C VAL A 99 8.38 -5.91 -4.50
N ALA A 100 8.00 -4.66 -4.73
CA ALA A 100 8.96 -3.55 -4.80
C ALA A 100 9.51 -3.11 -3.43
N PHE A 101 8.97 -3.66 -2.34
CA PHE A 101 9.19 -3.18 -0.98
C PHE A 101 9.83 -4.23 -0.09
N ASN A 102 10.66 -3.76 0.84
CA ASN A 102 11.12 -4.56 1.97
C ASN A 102 10.41 -4.05 3.24
N ARG A 103 9.52 -4.85 3.81
CA ARG A 103 8.75 -4.52 5.01
C ARG A 103 8.72 -5.73 5.94
N TYR A 104 8.84 -5.49 7.24
CA TYR A 104 8.94 -6.55 8.25
C TYR A 104 7.70 -7.47 8.30
N TRP A 105 6.55 -6.95 7.88
CA TRP A 105 5.28 -7.68 7.84
C TRP A 105 5.06 -8.45 6.53
N TRP A 106 5.93 -8.24 5.53
CA TRP A 106 5.91 -9.02 4.30
C TRP A 106 6.73 -10.30 4.49
N PRO A 107 6.20 -11.48 4.10
CA PRO A 107 6.97 -12.71 4.24
C PRO A 107 8.14 -12.74 3.27
N GLY A 108 9.27 -13.30 3.70
CA GLY A 108 10.40 -13.54 2.81
C GLY A 108 10.06 -14.52 1.68
N ASN A 109 10.83 -14.47 0.59
CA ASN A 109 10.61 -15.27 -0.62
C ASN A 109 10.48 -16.79 -0.34
N ALA A 110 11.29 -17.33 0.58
CA ALA A 110 11.21 -18.74 0.96
C ALA A 110 9.85 -19.10 1.57
N THR A 111 9.33 -18.26 2.47
CA THR A 111 8.01 -18.45 3.09
C THR A 111 6.90 -18.25 2.07
N LEU A 112 6.98 -17.22 1.22
CA LEU A 112 5.98 -16.97 0.18
C LEU A 112 5.88 -18.16 -0.79
N SER A 113 7.03 -18.67 -1.26
CA SER A 113 7.11 -19.84 -2.15
C SER A 113 6.57 -21.12 -1.51
N ALA A 114 6.91 -21.39 -0.25
CA ALA A 114 6.52 -22.65 0.40
C ALA A 114 5.05 -22.64 0.88
N SER A 115 4.59 -21.52 1.42
CA SER A 115 3.37 -21.46 2.25
C SER A 115 2.19 -20.76 1.59
N TYR A 116 2.34 -20.21 0.38
CA TYR A 116 1.27 -19.47 -0.30
C TYR A 116 0.90 -20.07 -1.66
N ARG A 117 -0.38 -19.95 -1.99
CA ARG A 117 -0.93 -20.13 -3.35
C ARG A 117 -0.96 -18.76 -4.00
N VAL A 118 -0.30 -18.60 -5.14
CA VAL A 118 -0.17 -17.33 -5.85
C VAL A 118 -1.14 -17.28 -7.02
N PHE A 119 -1.70 -16.11 -7.26
CA PHE A 119 -2.61 -15.80 -8.35
C PHE A 119 -2.09 -14.57 -9.08
N ARG A 120 -2.17 -14.58 -10.42
CA ARG A 120 -1.89 -13.44 -11.28
C ARG A 120 -3.21 -12.92 -11.82
N CYS A 121 -3.48 -11.64 -11.64
CA CYS A 121 -4.68 -10.97 -12.13
C CYS A 121 -4.37 -10.13 -13.37
N ALA A 122 -5.38 -9.51 -13.96
CA ALA A 122 -5.21 -8.59 -15.06
C ALA A 122 -4.28 -7.44 -14.64
N PRO A 123 -3.41 -6.97 -15.55
CA PRO A 123 -2.50 -5.88 -15.24
C PRO A 123 -3.27 -4.56 -15.08
N GLU A 124 -2.76 -3.70 -14.19
CA GLU A 124 -3.31 -2.37 -13.91
C GLU A 124 -2.33 -1.29 -14.36
N SER A 125 -2.69 -0.51 -15.39
CA SER A 125 -1.86 0.61 -15.90
C SER A 125 -0.40 0.20 -16.16
N GLY A 126 -0.20 -0.97 -16.78
CA GLY A 126 1.12 -1.53 -17.11
C GLY A 126 1.84 -2.25 -15.96
N LYS A 127 1.25 -2.31 -14.76
CA LYS A 127 1.77 -3.09 -13.64
C LYS A 127 1.24 -4.51 -13.65
N SER A 128 2.07 -5.48 -13.30
CA SER A 128 1.61 -6.82 -12.94
C SER A 128 0.92 -6.76 -11.58
N VAL A 129 -0.17 -7.52 -11.45
CA VAL A 129 -0.98 -7.60 -10.23
C VAL A 129 -1.03 -9.04 -9.75
N PHE A 130 -0.76 -9.23 -8.47
CA PHE A 130 -0.75 -10.55 -7.86
C PHE A 130 -1.47 -10.56 -6.52
N VAL A 131 -2.04 -11.72 -6.21
CA VAL A 131 -2.58 -12.06 -4.90
C VAL A 131 -1.94 -13.35 -4.44
N ALA A 132 -1.66 -13.48 -3.15
CA ALA A 132 -1.22 -14.74 -2.58
C ALA A 132 -2.02 -15.05 -1.31
N VAL A 133 -2.52 -16.27 -1.19
CA VAL A 133 -3.27 -16.73 -0.02
C VAL A 133 -2.47 -17.84 0.63
N ASN A 134 -2.21 -17.75 1.93
CA ASN A 134 -1.50 -18.80 2.62
C ASN A 134 -2.30 -20.12 2.60
N ARG A 135 -1.61 -21.24 2.86
CA ARG A 135 -2.24 -22.57 2.79
C ARG A 135 -3.35 -22.77 3.82
N THR A 136 -3.28 -22.12 4.98
CA THR A 136 -4.33 -22.13 6.01
C THR A 136 -5.54 -21.25 5.65
N GLY A 137 -5.35 -20.28 4.75
CA GLY A 137 -6.42 -19.42 4.22
C GLY A 137 -6.78 -18.23 5.11
N ASP A 138 -5.97 -17.93 6.12
CA ASP A 138 -6.16 -16.83 7.08
C ASP A 138 -5.29 -15.61 6.79
N ARG A 139 -4.25 -15.72 5.95
CA ARG A 139 -3.41 -14.59 5.53
C ARG A 139 -3.44 -14.41 4.02
N VAL A 140 -3.62 -13.16 3.60
CA VAL A 140 -3.65 -12.76 2.20
C VAL A 140 -2.64 -11.66 1.96
N LEU A 141 -1.96 -11.74 0.82
CA LEU A 141 -1.03 -10.74 0.29
C LEU A 141 -1.57 -10.26 -1.06
N PHE A 142 -1.32 -9.00 -1.37
CA PHE A 142 -1.63 -8.40 -2.65
C PHE A 142 -0.50 -7.44 -3.01
N TRP A 143 -0.09 -7.41 -4.28
CA TRP A 143 0.89 -6.42 -4.71
C TRP A 143 0.74 -6.05 -6.18
N ARG A 144 1.08 -4.79 -6.46
CA ARG A 144 1.20 -4.20 -7.78
C ARG A 144 2.66 -3.84 -8.01
N THR A 145 3.25 -4.33 -9.08
CA THR A 145 4.67 -4.14 -9.37
C THR A 145 4.92 -4.11 -10.86
N TYR A 146 6.10 -3.66 -11.28
CA TYR A 146 6.55 -3.80 -12.67
C TYR A 146 7.35 -5.07 -12.84
N ALA A 147 7.29 -5.66 -14.03
CA ALA A 147 8.18 -6.76 -14.39
C ALA A 147 9.63 -6.33 -14.24
N ARG A 148 10.45 -7.20 -13.66
CA ARG A 148 11.89 -7.00 -13.52
C ARG A 148 12.67 -7.84 -14.51
#